data_AF-A0A2N6EFT1-F1
#
_entry.id   AF-A0A2N6EFT1-F1
#
_cell.length_a   1.000
_cell.length_b   1.000
_cell.length_c   1.000
_cell.angle_alpha   90.00
_cell.angle_beta   90.00
_cell.angle_gamma   90.00
#
_symmetry.space_group_name_H-M   'P 1'
#
loop_
_entity.id
_entity.type
_entity.pdbx_description
1 polymer ?
#
loop_
_entity_poly.entity_id
_entity_poly.type
_entity_poly.pdbx_seq_one_letter_code
_entity_poly.pdbx_strand_id
1 'polypeptide(L)' 'MLTPPVDSGLLPGTYRCWLLRKGTLREETVTVEMLRECEQIWLINSVRKWRKAVLADEPVS' A
#
# COMPACT_ATOMS: atom_id res chain seq x y z
N MET A 1 -8.86 -4.66 1.46
CA MET A 1 -7.68 -3.79 1.61
C MET A 1 -7.25 -3.31 0.23
N LEU A 2 -6.91 -2.02 0.11
CA LEU A 2 -6.60 -1.40 -1.17
C LEU A 2 -5.09 -1.24 -1.35
N THR A 3 -4.63 -1.33 -2.59
CA THR A 3 -3.27 -0.98 -3.00
C THR A 3 -3.34 -0.15 -4.29
N PRO A 4 -2.52 0.90 -4.46
CA PRO A 4 -2.52 1.65 -5.70
C PRO A 4 -2.12 0.74 -6.89
N PRO A 5 -2.69 0.97 -8.08
CA PRO A 5 -2.29 0.29 -9.31
C PRO A 5 -0.85 0.63 -9.72
N VAL A 6 -0.26 -0.20 -10.58
CA VAL A 6 1.15 -0.03 -11.03
C VAL A 6 1.34 1.26 -11.83
N ASP A 7 0.32 1.69 -12.58
CA ASP A 7 0.29 2.95 -13.34
C ASP A 7 0.42 4.20 -12.46
N SER A 8 0.25 4.08 -11.14
CA SER A 8 0.53 5.13 -10.15
C SER A 8 2.03 5.36 -9.92
N GLY A 9 2.92 4.76 -10.74
CA GLY A 9 4.37 4.97 -10.70
C GLY A 9 5.13 4.11 -9.70
N LEU A 10 4.60 2.92 -9.35
CA LEU A 10 5.18 2.03 -8.34
C LEU A 10 5.67 0.70 -8.92
N LEU A 11 6.59 0.03 -8.21
CA LEU A 11 7.09 -1.28 -8.61
C LEU A 11 6.03 -2.38 -8.41
N PRO A 12 5.87 -3.33 -9.37
CA PRO A 12 4.96 -4.47 -9.23
C PRO A 12 5.55 -5.54 -8.29
N GLY A 13 5.71 -5.21 -7.00
CA GLY A 13 6.39 -6.05 -6.02
C GLY A 13 5.82 -7.48 -5.93
N THR A 14 6.69 -8.49 -5.88
CA THR A 14 6.28 -9.92 -5.92
C THR A 14 5.25 -10.28 -4.86
N TYR A 15 5.43 -9.79 -3.63
CA TYR A 15 4.48 -10.07 -2.54
C TYR A 15 3.13 -9.41 -2.74
N ARG A 16 3.09 -8.18 -3.29
CA ARG A 16 1.86 -7.50 -3.70
C ARG A 16 1.12 -8.31 -4.76
N CYS A 17 1.80 -8.76 -5.81
CA CYS A 17 1.19 -9.57 -6.87
C CYS A 17 0.62 -10.90 -6.34
N TRP A 18 1.32 -11.55 -5.41
CA TRP A 18 0.81 -12.76 -4.75
C TRP A 18 -0.46 -12.49 -3.93
N LEU A 19 -0.51 -11.37 -3.19
CA LEU A 19 -1.69 -10.97 -2.42
C LEU A 19 -2.89 -10.59 -3.29
N LEU A 20 -2.65 -9.95 -4.44
CA LEU A 20 -3.68 -9.66 -5.44
C LEU A 20 -4.28 -10.95 -6.02
N ARG A 21 -3.44 -11.92 -6.41
CA ARG A 21 -3.90 -13.24 -6.89
C ARG A 21 -4.70 -14.01 -5.85
N LYS A 22 -4.40 -13.81 -4.56
CA LYS A 22 -5.16 -14.39 -3.44
C LYS A 22 -6.44 -13.63 -3.09
N GLY A 23 -6.71 -12.48 -3.71
CA GLY A 23 -7.86 -11.63 -3.38
C GLY A 23 -7.74 -10.91 -2.03
N THR A 24 -6.56 -10.92 -1.38
CA THR A 24 -6.33 -10.19 -0.13
C THR A 24 -6.23 -8.68 -0.36
N LEU A 25 -5.67 -8.30 -1.51
CA LEU A 25 -5.61 -6.92 -1.98
C LEU A 25 -6.52 -6.73 -3.19
N ARG A 26 -7.00 -5.50 -3.38
CA ARG A 26 -7.63 -5.02 -4.60
C ARG A 26 -6.88 -3.78 -5.09
N GLU A 27 -6.65 -3.69 -6.40
CA GLU A 27 -6.12 -2.48 -7.02
C GLU A 27 -7.21 -1.41 -7.08
N GLU A 28 -6.89 -0.21 -6.59
CA GLU A 28 -7.77 0.95 -6.62
C GLU A 28 -6.92 2.22 -6.49
N THR A 29 -7.35 3.33 -7.09
CA THR A 29 -6.65 4.61 -6.90
C THR A 29 -6.78 5.04 -5.44
N VAL A 30 -5.66 5.18 -4.74
CA VAL A 30 -5.62 5.62 -3.33
C VAL A 30 -5.08 7.03 -3.29
N THR A 31 -5.89 7.99 -2.84
CA THR A 31 -5.49 9.39 -2.67
C THR A 31 -4.85 9.63 -1.30
N VAL A 32 -4.21 10.79 -1.12
CA VAL A 32 -3.62 11.17 0.17
C VAL A 32 -4.72 11.41 1.21
N GLU A 33 -5.86 11.94 0.80
CA GLU A 33 -7.04 12.16 1.64
C GLU A 33 -7.57 10.83 2.19
N MET A 34 -7.63 9.79 1.35
CA MET A 34 -8.00 8.44 1.82
C MET A 34 -7.03 7.91 2.87
N LEU A 35 -5.73 8.20 2.75
CA LEU A 35 -4.74 7.80 3.76
C LEU A 35 -4.97 8.50 5.11
N ARG A 36 -5.47 9.75 5.11
CA ARG A 36 -5.82 10.48 6.33
C ARG A 36 -7.07 9.94 7.02
N GLU A 37 -8.00 9.39 6.25
CA GLU A 37 -9.30 8.89 6.74
C GLU A 37 -9.31 7.38 7.04
N CYS A 38 -8.34 6.62 6.52
CA CYS A 38 -8.34 5.16 6.66
C CYS A 38 -8.06 4.69 8.10
N GLU A 39 -8.60 3.53 8.45
CA GLU A 39 -8.38 2.92 9.77
C GLU A 39 -6.92 2.52 10.01
N GLN A 40 -6.22 2.07 8.97
CA GLN A 40 -4.83 1.61 9.09
C GLN A 40 -4.07 1.62 7.77
N ILE A 41 -2.80 2.04 7.83
CA ILE A 41 -1.85 1.99 6.73
C ILE A 41 -0.89 0.81 6.92
N TRP A 42 -0.61 0.12 5.82
CA TRP A 42 0.33 -1.00 5.78
C TRP A 42 1.37 -0.82 4.69
N LEU A 43 2.63 -1.07 5.04
CA LEU A 43 3.72 -1.25 4.09
C LEU A 43 3.92 -2.75 3.86
N ILE A 44 4.12 -3.13 2.60
CA ILE A 44 4.41 -4.52 2.22
C ILE A 44 5.65 -4.62 1.34
N ASN A 45 6.46 -5.63 1.59
CA ASN A 45 7.46 -6.10 0.64
C ASN A 45 7.72 -7.61 0.83
N SER A 46 8.48 -8.22 -0.08
CA SER A 46 8.72 -9.66 -0.06
C SER A 46 9.55 -10.14 1.14
N VAL A 47 10.39 -9.28 1.71
CA VAL A 47 11.34 -9.63 2.78
C VAL A 47 10.68 -9.47 4.16
N ARG A 48 10.17 -8.28 4.46
CA ARG A 48 9.60 -7.89 5.75
C ARG A 48 8.08 -8.12 5.85
N LYS A 49 7.43 -8.55 4.75
CA LYS A 49 5.98 -8.77 4.69
C LYS A 49 5.22 -7.52 5.17
N TRP A 50 4.22 -7.69 6.02
CA TRP A 50 3.34 -6.65 6.54
C TRP A 50 4.00 -5.86 7.66
N ARG A 51 4.01 -4.53 7.53
CA ARG A 51 4.38 -3.62 8.62
C ARG A 51 3.35 -2.51 8.74
N LYS A 52 2.86 -2.29 9.96
CA LYS A 52 2.00 -1.14 10.27
C LYS A 52 2.77 0.15 10.03
N ALA A 53 2.09 1.15 9.49
CA ALA A 53 2.60 2.48 9.27
C ALA A 53 1.59 3.54 9.70
N VAL A 54 2.08 4.75 9.90
CA VAL A 54 1.29 5.96 10.14
C VAL A 54 1.65 6.97 9.06
N LEU A 55 0.70 7.81 8.68
CA LEU A 55 0.96 8.93 7.79
C LEU A 55 1.75 9.98 8.58
N ALA A 56 2.88 10.42 8.04
CA ALA A 56 3.66 11.51 8.62
C ALA A 56 3.22 12.83 7.98
N ASP A 57 3.07 13.88 8.78
CA ASP A 57 2.59 15.19 8.32
C ASP A 57 3.67 16.02 7.59
N GLU A 58 4.95 15.69 7.76
CA GLU A 58 6.07 16.33 7.06
C GLU A 58 7.03 15.29 6.46
N PRO A 59 7.66 15.57 5.30
CA PRO A 59 8.76 14.75 4.82
C PRO A 59 9.90 14.79 5.86
N VAL A 60 10.30 13.61 6.34
CA VAL A 60 11.47 13.48 7.20
C VAL A 60 12.70 13.95 6.41
N SER A 61 13.27 15.08 6.85
CA SER A 61 14.52 15.67 6.36
C SER A 61 15.68 14.69 6.37
#